data_AF-A0AAJ6D5T7-F1
#
_entry.id   AF-A0AAJ6D5T7-F1
#
_cell.length_a   1.000
_cell.length_b   1.000
_cell.length_c   1.000
_cell.angle_alpha   90.00
_cell.angle_beta   90.00
_cell.angle_gamma   90.00
#
_symmetry.space_group_name_H-M   'P 1'
#
loop_
_entity.id
_entity.type
_entity.pdbx_description
1 polymer ?
#
loop_
_entity_poly.entity_id
_entity_poly.type
_entity_poly.pdbx_seq_one_letter_code
_entity_poly.pdbx_strand_id
1 'polypeptide(L)' 'MQNSEMTISEVLRDPMIRQMLRADRVSLSDFAKLLEKTARARNAASAEQDAIPFIPRVFIERSSAGGETAL' A
#
# COMPACT_ATOMS: atom_id res chain seq x y z
N MET A 1 10.62 -13.36 -17.52
CA MET A 1 11.66 -13.34 -16.46
C MET A 1 10.92 -13.12 -15.15
N GLN A 2 11.02 -14.03 -14.18
CA GLN A 2 10.44 -13.80 -12.86
C GLN A 2 11.34 -12.81 -12.11
N ASN A 3 10.84 -11.59 -11.91
CA ASN A 3 11.48 -10.61 -11.04
C ASN A 3 11.16 -10.99 -9.58
N SER A 4 11.97 -11.88 -9.01
CA SER A 4 11.89 -12.23 -7.59
C SER A 4 12.15 -10.99 -6.74
N GLU A 5 11.21 -10.66 -5.86
CA GLU A 5 11.42 -9.62 -4.86
C GLU A 5 12.55 -10.05 -3.91
N MET A 6 13.45 -9.11 -3.60
CA MET A 6 14.50 -9.32 -2.61
C MET A 6 14.06 -8.74 -1.26
N THR A 7 14.38 -9.45 -0.19
CA THR A 7 14.27 -8.89 1.16
C THR A 7 15.31 -7.79 1.37
N ILE A 8 15.04 -6.87 2.30
CA ILE A 8 16.01 -5.82 2.69
C ILE A 8 17.37 -6.44 3.05
N SER A 9 17.37 -7.58 3.75
CA SER A 9 18.59 -8.30 4.14
C SER A 9 19.40 -8.81 2.96
N GLU A 10 18.76 -9.27 1.89
CA GLU A 10 19.43 -9.75 0.67
C GLU A 10 19.99 -8.57 -0.12
N VAL A 11 19.20 -7.51 -0.30
CA VAL A 11 19.63 -6.26 -0.95
C VAL A 11 20.86 -5.69 -0.25
N LEU A 12 20.83 -5.63 1.08
CA LEU A 12 21.97 -5.13 1.84
C LEU A 12 23.19 -6.03 1.74
N ARG A 13 23.06 -7.35 1.51
CA ARG A 13 24.19 -8.28 1.36
C ARG A 13 24.72 -8.38 -0.07
N ASP A 14 24.02 -7.83 -1.05
CA ASP A 14 24.43 -7.88 -2.44
C ASP A 14 25.77 -7.14 -2.68
N PRO A 15 26.76 -7.80 -3.33
CA PRO A 15 28.09 -7.22 -3.52
C PRO A 15 28.09 -6.04 -4.51
N MET A 16 27.23 -6.05 -5.52
CA MET A 16 27.12 -4.95 -6.49
C MET A 16 26.47 -3.74 -5.85
N ILE A 17 25.40 -3.92 -5.08
CA ILE A 17 24.75 -2.84 -4.35
C ILE A 17 25.73 -2.19 -3.37
N ARG A 18 26.47 -2.98 -2.59
CA ARG A 18 27.51 -2.43 -1.69
C ARG A 18 28.60 -1.65 -2.43
N GLN A 19 29.00 -2.13 -3.61
CA GLN A 19 30.00 -1.44 -4.42
C GLN A 19 29.48 -0.09 -4.91
N MET A 20 28.24 -0.02 -5.39
CA MET A 20 27.60 1.24 -5.81
C MET A 20 27.48 2.22 -4.64
N LEU A 21 26.96 1.79 -3.49
CA LEU A 21 26.83 2.65 -2.31
C LEU A 21 28.19 3.23 -1.88
N ARG A 22 29.25 2.43 -1.94
CA ARG A 22 30.62 2.90 -1.65
C ARG A 22 31.09 3.94 -2.66
N ALA A 23 30.85 3.72 -3.95
CA ALA A 23 31.20 4.66 -5.01
C ALA A 23 30.51 6.03 -4.79
N ASP A 24 29.27 5.99 -4.33
CA ASP A 24 28.44 7.18 -4.08
C ASP A 24 28.61 7.77 -2.67
N ARG A 25 29.51 7.20 -1.85
CA ARG A 25 29.72 7.57 -0.44
C ARG A 25 28.46 7.52 0.43
N VAL A 26 27.53 6.62 0.10
CA VAL A 26 26.32 6.36 0.89
C VAL A 26 26.63 5.30 1.93
N SER A 27 26.28 5.56 3.19
CA SER A 27 26.45 4.57 4.26
C SER A 27 25.43 3.43 4.13
N LEU A 28 25.85 2.21 4.45
CA LEU A 28 24.96 1.04 4.45
C LEU A 28 23.76 1.26 5.41
N SER A 29 24.00 1.94 6.53
CA SER A 29 22.99 2.24 7.55
C SER A 29 21.93 3.22 7.05
N ASP A 30 22.31 4.25 6.30
CA ASP A 30 21.35 5.22 5.76
C ASP A 30 20.52 4.60 4.65
N PHE A 31 21.15 3.76 3.81
CA PHE A 31 20.44 2.98 2.81
C PHE A 31 19.45 1.99 3.45
N ALA A 32 19.83 1.31 4.54
CA ALA A 32 18.94 0.43 5.29
C ALA A 32 17.70 1.17 5.83
N LYS A 33 17.89 2.35 6.42
CA LYS A 33 16.77 3.20 6.89
C LYS A 33 15.85 3.61 5.75
N LEU A 34 16.39 3.93 4.57
CA LEU A 34 15.61 4.27 3.39
C LEU A 34 14.76 3.07 2.94
N LEU A 35 15.35 1.89 2.84
CA LEU A 35 14.62 0.66 2.47
C LEU A 35 13.51 0.34 3.46
N GLU A 36 13.77 0.44 4.77
CA GLU A 36 12.75 0.25 5.79
C GLU A 36 11.60 1.25 5.68
N LYS A 37 11.92 2.53 5.49
CA LYS A 37 10.91 3.59 5.35
C LYS A 37 10.02 3.31 4.13
N THR A 38 10.63 2.96 3.00
CA THR A 38 9.90 2.66 1.76
C THR A 38 9.05 1.39 1.90
N ALA A 39 9.58 0.34 2.54
CA ALA A 39 8.82 -0.88 2.80
C ALA A 39 7.61 -0.63 3.71
N ARG A 40 7.77 0.16 4.77
CA ARG A 40 6.66 0.57 5.64
C ARG A 40 5.61 1.38 4.89
N ALA A 41 6.02 2.33 4.04
CA ALA A 41 5.11 3.13 3.23
C ALA A 41 4.33 2.26 2.23
N ARG A 42 4.99 1.30 1.57
CA ARG A 42 4.34 0.33 0.68
C ARG A 42 3.28 -0.48 1.43
N ASN A 43 3.63 -1.03 2.59
CA ASN A 43 2.69 -1.85 3.37
C ASN A 43 1.48 -1.05 3.86
N ALA A 44 1.67 0.22 4.24
CA ALA A 44 0.58 1.11 4.62
C ALA A 44 -0.37 1.39 3.43
N ALA A 45 0.18 1.70 2.25
CA ALA A 45 -0.60 1.94 1.05
C ALA A 45 -1.35 0.69 0.54
N SER A 46 -0.75 -0.50 0.69
CA SER A 46 -1.43 -1.76 0.38
C SER A 46 -2.56 -2.07 1.36
N ALA A 47 -2.41 -1.73 2.65
CA ALA A 47 -3.47 -1.91 3.64
C ALA A 47 -4.70 -1.02 3.38
N GLU A 48 -4.51 0.16 2.78
CA GLU A 48 -5.62 1.04 2.37
C GLU A 48 -6.35 0.53 1.12
N GLN A 49 -5.68 -0.22 0.23
CA GLN A 49 -6.29 -0.80 -0.97
C GLN A 49 -7.18 -2.01 -0.68
N ASP A 50 -6.92 -2.74 0.42
CA ASP A 50 -7.77 -3.85 0.88
C ASP A 50 -8.96 -3.38 1.73
N ALA A 51 -9.02 -2.09 2.09
CA ALA A 51 -10.19 -1.51 2.74
C ALA A 51 -11.28 -1.23 1.69
N ILE A 52 -12.06 -2.25 1.34
CA ILE A 52 -13.35 -2.07 0.64
C ILE A 52 -14.12 -0.97 1.40
N PRO A 53 -14.50 0.14 0.76
CA PRO A 53 -15.36 1.11 1.43
C PRO A 53 -16.69 0.41 1.69
N PHE A 54 -17.00 0.16 2.97
CA PHE A 54 -18.33 -0.23 3.41
C PHE A 54 -19.24 0.96 3.14
N ILE A 55 -19.78 1.03 1.92
CA ILE A 55 -20.87 1.95 1.60
C ILE A 55 -22.05 1.46 2.43
N PRO A 56 -22.56 2.21 3.43
CA PRO A 56 -23.79 1.82 4.08
C PRO A 56 -24.85 1.85 2.97
N ARG A 57 -25.47 0.71 2.67
CA ARG A 57 -26.64 0.65 1.80
C ARG A 57 -27.68 1.56 2.42
N VAL A 58 -27.78 2.79 1.93
CA VAL A 58 -28.89 3.69 2.24
C VAL A 58 -30.13 2.93 1.78
N PHE A 59 -30.91 2.55 2.78
CA PHE A 59 -32.17 1.83 2.66
C PHE A 59 -33.06 2.62 1.71
N ILE A 60 -33.31 2.07 0.52
CA ILE A 60 -34.34 2.60 -0.39
C ILE A 60 -35.67 2.22 0.25
N GLU A 61 -36.18 3.08 1.13
CA GLU A 61 -37.58 3.03 1.51
C GLU A 61 -38.38 3.61 0.33
N ARG A 62 -38.88 2.71 -0.51
CA ARG A 62 -39.85 3.06 -1.56
C ARG A 62 -41.17 3.33 -0.83
N SER A 63 -41.36 4.56 -0.36
CA SER A 63 -42.59 4.99 0.29
C SER A 63 -43.75 4.86 -0.71
N SER A 64 -44.49 3.78 -0.57
CA SER A 64 -45.71 3.45 -1.31
C SER A 64 -46.87 4.18 -0.64
N ALA A 65 -47.03 5.47 -0.93
CA ALA A 65 -48.24 6.21 -0.59
C ALA A 65 -49.22 6.10 -1.78
N GLY A 66 -49.89 4.95 -1.84
CA GLY A 66 -51.07 4.77 -2.66
C GLY A 66 -52.31 5.05 -1.83
N GLY A 67 -53.20 5.88 -2.37
CA GLY A 67 -54.62 5.88 -2.04
C GLY A 67 -55.12 7.15 -1.37
N GLU A 68 -56.27 7.60 -1.87
CA GLU A 68 -57.34 8.34 -1.16
C GLU A 68 -57.13 9.86 -0.97
N THR A 69 -58.01 10.80 -1.35
CA THR A 69 -59.37 10.90 -1.93
C THR A 69 -59.45 12.28 -2.63
N ALA A 70 -60.36 12.60 -3.56
CA ALA A 70 -61.71 13.13 -3.29
C ALA A 70 -62.32 13.55 -4.65
N LEU A 71 -63.51 13.03 -4.99
CA LEU A 71 -64.80 13.76 -5.13
C LEU A 71 -64.83 14.81 -6.24
#